data_AF-A0AAU7Y317-F1
#
_entry.id   AF-A0AAU7Y317-F1
#
_cell.length_a   1.000
_cell.length_b   1.000
_cell.length_c   1.000
_cell.angle_alpha   90.00
_cell.angle_beta   90.00
_cell.angle_gamma   90.00
#
_symmetry.space_group_name_H-M   'P 1'
#
loop_
_entity.id
_entity.type
_entity.pdbx_description
1 polymer ?
#
loop_
_entity_poly.entity_id
_entity_poly.type
_entity_poly.pdbx_seq_one_letter_code
_entity_poly.pdbx_strand_id
1 'polypeptide(L)'
;MIFNFFGVMGVRALPDGLAFESKESRLSFINGELELIPAADQYVRFSAGENRVLKSYGKPPIQVVSGNTEWVTNGAFIGGSASYIFLQEEREQKLYVARSWSGDELFQLPYFYGEQYFASQAIAIGNQDLWTIYDLAGFKAKEVTCSGLSSRPGRAYFTDTQFFFREGKEPRYQIYDVGRRDLVSSVSVVGGLFGTLALPCGSVLLIDAEGVKRLDQAGSINAALQTIHRFSTPLDIDENDVVVWHDTKYAYVASSVDRNNQLLLAISLAGSDPVQELRWSETWAITDQGGCISGYNYLTLERKDLLADNAVMLWKPGEPLTEKLLHQELSPVVEVSQVSSPTKGKHGYCIAIQDALPNRAVRSAVNELGCLLGVCCSGVYNRAEEILDRRFDGKFYIEITTPVGPNDFEREFLFEYIKYFRYYGGLSPAGSKASLADPIITWNTPAS
;
A
#
# COMPACT_ATOMS: atom_id res chain seq x y z
N MET A 1 -7.83 -12.65 4.85
CA MET A 1 -6.74 -13.34 5.57
C MET A 1 -5.52 -12.46 5.49
N ILE A 2 -4.76 -12.33 6.59
CA ILE A 2 -3.56 -11.49 6.67
C ILE A 2 -2.30 -12.33 6.48
N PHE A 3 -1.36 -11.80 5.71
CA PHE A 3 -0.08 -12.43 5.45
C PHE A 3 1.08 -11.46 5.73
N ASN A 4 1.97 -11.84 6.65
CA ASN A 4 3.11 -11.05 7.05
C ASN A 4 4.30 -11.22 6.09
N PHE A 5 4.98 -10.12 5.79
CA PHE A 5 6.23 -10.07 5.04
C PHE A 5 6.98 -8.79 5.38
N PHE A 6 8.23 -8.68 4.97
CA PHE A 6 9.06 -7.53 5.34
C PHE A 6 9.53 -6.74 4.10
N GLY A 7 9.47 -5.40 4.22
CA GLY A 7 9.98 -4.45 3.22
C GLY A 7 8.89 -3.64 2.49
N VAL A 8 9.31 -2.61 1.74
CA VAL A 8 8.43 -1.64 1.05
C VAL A 8 7.75 -2.26 -0.16
N MET A 9 6.43 -2.15 -0.24
CA MET A 9 5.61 -2.96 -1.15
C MET A 9 5.27 -2.29 -2.48
N GLY A 10 5.51 -3.01 -3.56
CA GLY A 10 4.77 -2.91 -4.83
C GLY A 10 3.87 -4.14 -5.01
N VAL A 11 2.76 -3.99 -5.74
CA VAL A 11 1.83 -5.09 -6.04
C VAL A 11 1.79 -5.35 -7.54
N ARG A 12 1.84 -6.63 -7.93
CA ARG A 12 1.93 -7.06 -9.33
C ARG A 12 0.98 -8.21 -9.63
N ALA A 13 0.30 -8.15 -10.76
CA ALA A 13 -0.42 -9.28 -11.33
C ALA A 13 0.55 -10.33 -11.91
N LEU A 14 0.36 -11.59 -11.53
CA LEU A 14 0.96 -12.77 -12.17
C LEU A 14 -0.10 -13.48 -13.05
N PRO A 15 0.31 -14.27 -14.06
CA PRO A 15 -0.64 -15.03 -14.89
C PRO A 15 -1.61 -15.89 -14.05
N ASP A 16 -1.09 -16.50 -12.98
CA ASP A 16 -1.84 -17.44 -12.14
C ASP A 16 -2.08 -16.90 -10.71
N GLY A 17 -1.92 -15.60 -10.49
CA GLY A 17 -2.03 -15.03 -9.15
C GLY A 17 -1.56 -13.57 -9.03
N LEU A 18 -0.99 -13.24 -7.89
CA LEU A 18 -0.40 -11.92 -7.64
C LEU A 18 0.85 -12.01 -6.77
N ALA A 19 1.70 -11.01 -6.86
CA ALA A 19 2.90 -10.88 -6.05
C ALA A 19 2.97 -9.52 -5.36
N PHE A 20 3.54 -9.53 -4.16
CA PHE A 20 3.92 -8.39 -3.36
C PHE A 20 5.43 -8.34 -3.30
N GLU A 21 6.02 -7.26 -3.79
CA GLU A 21 7.46 -7.17 -4.01
C GLU A 21 8.04 -6.06 -3.15
N SER A 22 9.11 -6.37 -2.43
CA SER A 22 9.98 -5.42 -1.76
C SER A 22 11.43 -5.64 -2.15
N LYS A 23 12.31 -4.72 -1.71
CA LYS A 23 13.75 -4.86 -1.95
C LYS A 23 14.30 -6.10 -1.25
N GLU A 24 13.66 -6.46 -0.15
CA GLU A 24 14.18 -7.42 0.78
C GLU A 24 13.50 -8.79 0.63
N SER A 25 12.27 -8.84 0.13
CA SER A 25 11.54 -10.09 -0.08
C SER A 25 10.46 -9.98 -1.13
N ARG A 26 9.95 -11.13 -1.60
CA ARG A 26 8.74 -11.18 -2.39
C ARG A 26 7.80 -12.22 -1.83
N LEU A 27 6.52 -11.89 -1.80
CA LEU A 27 5.44 -12.78 -1.43
C LEU A 27 4.60 -13.03 -2.67
N SER A 28 4.36 -14.30 -3.01
CA SER A 28 3.47 -14.66 -4.11
C SER A 28 2.24 -15.36 -3.57
N PHE A 29 1.10 -15.10 -4.20
CA PHE A 29 -0.17 -15.76 -3.94
C PHE A 29 -0.67 -16.35 -5.25
N ILE A 30 -0.58 -17.68 -5.39
CA ILE A 30 -0.88 -18.42 -6.61
C ILE A 30 -1.79 -19.58 -6.24
N ASN A 31 -2.91 -19.73 -6.96
CA ASN A 31 -3.87 -20.83 -6.75
C ASN A 31 -4.38 -21.01 -5.30
N GLY A 32 -4.41 -19.94 -4.50
CA GLY A 32 -4.84 -20.00 -3.10
C GLY A 32 -3.71 -20.34 -2.11
N GLU A 33 -2.50 -20.59 -2.61
CA GLU A 33 -1.32 -20.84 -1.79
C GLU A 33 -0.42 -19.61 -1.76
N LEU A 34 0.21 -19.41 -0.61
CA LEU A 34 1.09 -18.28 -0.37
C LEU A 34 2.52 -18.76 -0.14
N GLU A 35 3.43 -18.19 -0.93
CA GLU A 35 4.84 -18.56 -0.91
C GLU A 35 5.71 -17.31 -0.80
N LEU A 36 6.53 -17.27 0.25
CA LEU A 36 7.64 -16.34 0.38
C LEU A 36 8.80 -16.81 -0.50
N ILE A 37 9.29 -15.93 -1.37
CA ILE A 37 10.32 -16.21 -2.37
C ILE A 37 11.39 -15.09 -2.39
N PRO A 38 12.57 -15.32 -2.99
CA PRO A 38 13.62 -14.30 -3.07
C PRO A 38 13.15 -12.99 -3.69
N ALA A 39 13.73 -11.89 -3.23
CA ALA A 39 13.56 -10.58 -3.85
C ALA A 39 14.01 -10.61 -5.32
N ALA A 40 13.35 -9.81 -6.15
CA ALA A 40 13.74 -9.64 -7.55
C ALA A 40 14.76 -8.50 -7.68
N ASP A 41 15.70 -8.61 -8.63
CA ASP A 41 16.66 -7.54 -8.95
C ASP A 41 15.95 -6.23 -9.37
N GLN A 42 14.76 -6.39 -9.96
CA GLN A 42 13.89 -5.33 -10.43
C GLN A 42 12.51 -5.44 -9.78
N TYR A 43 11.87 -4.28 -9.60
CA TYR A 43 10.51 -4.17 -9.10
C TYR A 43 9.63 -3.36 -10.05
N VAL A 44 8.34 -3.65 -10.03
CA VAL A 44 7.34 -2.89 -10.79
C VAL A 44 7.08 -1.56 -10.09
N ARG A 45 7.49 -0.45 -10.72
CA ARG A 45 7.21 0.91 -10.21
C ARG A 45 5.80 1.38 -10.57
N PHE A 46 5.29 0.94 -11.71
CA PHE A 46 3.95 1.27 -12.20
C PHE A 46 3.48 0.19 -13.18
N SER A 47 2.18 -0.09 -13.16
CA SER A 47 1.55 -1.05 -14.08
C SER A 47 0.17 -0.53 -14.49
N ALA A 48 -0.13 -0.61 -15.78
CA ALA A 48 -1.45 -0.29 -16.32
C ALA A 48 -1.78 -1.25 -17.49
N GLY A 49 -2.58 -2.29 -17.21
CA GLY A 49 -2.83 -3.36 -18.18
C GLY A 49 -1.55 -4.14 -18.51
N GLU A 50 -1.23 -4.25 -19.80
CA GLU A 50 -0.01 -4.90 -20.30
C GLU A 50 1.25 -4.03 -20.16
N ASN A 51 1.08 -2.77 -19.77
CA ASN A 51 2.15 -1.80 -19.69
C ASN A 51 2.78 -1.78 -18.30
N ARG A 52 4.12 -1.76 -18.23
CA ARG A 52 4.88 -1.81 -16.98
C ARG A 52 6.09 -0.89 -17.04
N VAL A 53 6.36 -0.24 -15.91
CA VAL A 53 7.62 0.46 -15.66
C VAL A 53 8.36 -0.33 -14.60
N LEU A 54 9.51 -0.89 -14.97
CA LEU A 54 10.39 -1.65 -14.10
C LEU A 54 11.57 -0.76 -13.69
N LYS A 55 11.94 -0.85 -12.42
CA LYS A 55 13.11 -0.16 -11.87
C LYS A 55 13.91 -1.18 -11.07
N SER A 56 15.24 -1.12 -11.15
CA SER A 56 16.07 -1.97 -10.29
C SER A 56 16.37 -1.30 -8.95
N TYR A 57 16.67 -2.12 -7.95
CA TYR A 57 17.16 -1.65 -6.64
C TYR A 57 18.59 -1.08 -6.69
N GLY A 58 19.36 -1.38 -7.75
CA GLY A 58 20.60 -0.68 -8.10
C GLY A 58 20.35 0.70 -8.75
N LYS A 59 21.41 1.34 -9.28
CA LYS A 59 21.29 2.54 -10.16
C LYS A 59 21.27 2.25 -11.69
N PRO A 60 20.62 1.20 -12.24
CA PRO A 60 20.47 1.07 -13.69
C PRO A 60 19.31 1.93 -14.23
N PRO A 61 19.19 2.07 -15.56
CA PRO A 61 18.08 2.76 -16.20
C PRO A 61 16.71 2.18 -15.81
N ILE A 62 15.68 3.01 -15.97
CA ILE A 62 14.28 2.60 -15.96
C ILE A 62 14.02 1.80 -17.22
N GLN A 63 13.33 0.68 -17.08
CA GLN A 63 12.90 -0.17 -18.19
C GLN A 63 11.39 -0.05 -18.36
N VAL A 64 10.94 0.18 -19.58
CA VAL A 64 9.53 0.35 -19.94
C VAL A 64 9.14 -0.78 -20.87
N VAL A 65 8.10 -1.52 -20.49
CA VAL A 65 7.62 -2.71 -21.20
C VAL A 65 6.16 -2.51 -21.59
N SER A 66 5.82 -2.81 -22.83
CA SER A 66 4.46 -2.72 -23.38
C SER A 66 4.23 -3.80 -24.43
N GLY A 67 3.53 -4.88 -24.04
CA GLY A 67 3.36 -6.06 -24.89
C GLY A 67 4.72 -6.64 -25.30
N ASN A 68 5.02 -6.61 -26.61
CA ASN A 68 6.30 -7.07 -27.17
C ASN A 68 7.34 -5.95 -27.34
N THR A 69 7.03 -4.73 -26.93
CA THR A 69 7.93 -3.57 -27.03
C THR A 69 8.61 -3.32 -25.69
N GLU A 70 9.91 -3.08 -25.73
CA GLU A 70 10.70 -2.74 -24.56
C GLU A 70 11.74 -1.65 -24.91
N TRP A 71 11.92 -0.70 -24.00
CA TRP A 71 12.97 0.30 -24.10
C TRP A 71 13.42 0.78 -22.72
N VAL A 72 14.55 1.49 -22.67
CA VAL A 72 15.19 1.94 -21.42
C VAL A 72 15.47 3.44 -21.43
N THR A 73 15.47 4.07 -20.25
CA THR A 73 15.79 5.48 -20.07
C THR A 73 16.49 5.75 -18.73
N ASN A 74 17.40 6.72 -18.73
CA ASN A 74 18.15 7.12 -17.53
C ASN A 74 17.44 8.20 -16.69
N GLY A 75 16.22 8.58 -17.05
CA GLY A 75 15.43 9.56 -16.31
C GLY A 75 14.92 9.05 -14.95
N ALA A 76 14.05 9.85 -14.31
CA ALA A 76 13.25 9.43 -13.17
C ALA A 76 11.78 9.26 -13.58
N PHE A 77 11.17 8.13 -13.23
CA PHE A 77 9.74 7.92 -13.43
C PHE A 77 8.96 8.74 -12.41
N ILE A 78 8.07 9.60 -12.90
CA ILE A 78 7.22 10.45 -12.07
C ILE A 78 5.84 9.82 -11.91
N GLY A 79 5.25 9.34 -13.00
CA GLY A 79 3.94 8.69 -13.00
C GLY A 79 3.46 8.40 -14.42
N GLY A 80 2.19 8.06 -14.59
CA GLY A 80 1.63 7.76 -15.91
C GLY A 80 0.19 7.27 -15.83
N SER A 81 -0.34 6.90 -16.99
CA SER A 81 -1.66 6.27 -17.15
C SER A 81 -1.56 5.08 -18.09
N ALA A 82 -2.68 4.42 -18.39
CA ALA A 82 -2.70 3.40 -19.44
C ALA A 82 -2.28 3.93 -20.83
N SER A 83 -2.31 5.25 -21.05
CA SER A 83 -2.06 5.86 -22.36
C SER A 83 -0.63 6.37 -22.56
N TYR A 84 0.08 6.70 -21.48
CA TYR A 84 1.43 7.29 -21.54
C TYR A 84 2.17 7.15 -20.21
N ILE A 85 3.48 7.42 -20.25
CA ILE A 85 4.30 7.60 -19.05
C ILE A 85 4.86 9.02 -18.98
N PHE A 86 5.13 9.49 -17.78
CA PHE A 86 5.68 10.80 -17.50
C PHE A 86 6.99 10.68 -16.74
N LEU A 87 8.05 11.23 -17.35
CA LEU A 87 9.42 11.09 -16.89
C LEU A 87 10.01 12.47 -16.60
N GLN A 88 10.95 12.52 -15.67
CA GLN A 88 11.91 13.60 -15.57
C GLN A 88 13.20 13.15 -16.28
N GLU A 89 13.57 13.85 -17.34
CA GLU A 89 14.80 13.59 -18.09
C GLU A 89 15.82 14.70 -17.84
N GLU A 90 17.08 14.32 -17.62
CA GLU A 90 18.21 15.26 -17.60
C GLU A 90 18.76 15.39 -19.03
N ARG A 91 18.48 16.54 -19.67
CA ARG A 91 19.09 16.94 -20.95
C ARG A 91 20.05 18.12 -20.68
N GLU A 92 20.10 19.12 -21.55
CA GLU A 92 20.76 20.40 -21.25
C GLU A 92 20.13 21.11 -20.03
N GLN A 93 18.85 20.84 -19.76
CA GLN A 93 18.11 21.26 -18.58
C GLN A 93 17.25 20.08 -18.08
N LYS A 94 16.77 20.17 -16.83
CA LYS A 94 15.75 19.23 -16.32
C LYS A 94 14.42 19.52 -17.00
N LEU A 95 13.84 18.49 -17.61
CA LEU A 95 12.56 18.58 -18.29
C LEU A 95 11.64 17.47 -17.80
N TYR A 96 10.35 17.77 -17.78
CA TYR A 96 9.34 16.73 -17.74
C TYR A 96 8.96 16.34 -19.17
N VAL A 97 8.89 15.03 -19.43
CA VAL A 97 8.64 14.48 -20.76
C VAL A 97 7.53 13.44 -20.66
N ALA A 98 6.44 13.67 -21.39
CA ALA A 98 5.41 12.66 -21.61
C ALA A 98 5.81 11.81 -22.82
N ARG A 99 5.80 10.49 -22.65
CA ARG A 99 6.09 9.53 -23.72
C ARG A 99 4.98 8.52 -23.87
N SER A 100 4.76 8.07 -25.10
CA SER A 100 3.97 6.87 -25.36
C SER A 100 4.66 5.65 -24.76
N TRP A 101 3.92 4.54 -24.65
CA TRP A 101 4.50 3.26 -24.24
C TRP A 101 5.51 2.69 -25.24
N SER A 102 5.48 3.10 -26.51
CA SER A 102 6.50 2.78 -27.52
C SER A 102 7.79 3.61 -27.38
N GLY A 103 7.79 4.66 -26.55
CA GLY A 103 8.94 5.52 -26.29
C GLY A 103 8.94 6.84 -27.07
N ASP A 104 7.94 7.07 -27.93
CA ASP A 104 7.79 8.31 -28.67
C ASP A 104 7.49 9.48 -27.73
N GLU A 105 8.18 10.60 -27.92
CA GLU A 105 7.90 11.83 -27.18
C GLU A 105 6.56 12.41 -27.62
N LEU A 106 5.63 12.58 -26.68
CA LEU A 106 4.33 13.22 -26.92
C LEU A 106 4.46 14.73 -26.77
N PHE A 107 5.03 15.17 -25.65
CA PHE A 107 5.36 16.56 -25.38
C PHE A 107 6.35 16.68 -24.20
N GLN A 108 6.91 17.87 -24.04
CA GLN A 108 7.78 18.22 -22.92
C GLN A 108 7.32 19.51 -22.23
N LEU A 109 7.57 19.59 -20.92
CA LEU A 109 7.33 20.78 -20.10
C LEU A 109 8.63 21.16 -19.36
N PRO A 110 8.84 22.45 -19.08
CA PRO A 110 9.86 22.87 -18.14
C PRO A 110 9.69 22.13 -16.81
N TYR A 111 10.80 21.80 -16.14
CA TYR A 111 10.73 21.27 -14.79
C TYR A 111 10.25 22.35 -13.82
N PHE A 112 9.20 22.06 -13.05
CA PHE A 112 8.78 22.87 -11.93
C PHE A 112 8.26 21.99 -10.80
N TYR A 113 8.48 22.41 -9.57
CA TYR A 113 8.05 21.65 -8.41
C TYR A 113 6.55 21.82 -8.19
N GLY A 114 5.82 20.71 -8.19
CA GLY A 114 4.38 20.68 -7.96
C GLY A 114 3.91 19.25 -7.70
N GLU A 115 2.69 19.11 -7.22
CA GLU A 115 1.97 17.82 -7.22
C GLU A 115 1.54 17.49 -8.65
N GLN A 116 1.56 16.20 -9.01
CA GLN A 116 1.16 15.72 -10.33
C GLN A 116 0.03 14.70 -10.22
N TYR A 117 -0.92 14.78 -11.14
CA TYR A 117 -1.90 13.73 -11.38
C TYR A 117 -1.97 13.38 -12.88
N PHE A 118 -2.18 12.10 -13.16
CA PHE A 118 -2.13 11.52 -14.50
C PHE A 118 -3.46 10.83 -14.81
N ALA A 119 -4.26 11.44 -15.69
CA ALA A 119 -5.45 10.82 -16.26
C ALA A 119 -5.15 10.25 -17.64
N SER A 120 -6.07 9.46 -18.20
CA SER A 120 -5.89 8.88 -19.54
C SER A 120 -5.57 9.89 -20.65
N GLN A 121 -6.12 11.11 -20.59
CA GLN A 121 -5.99 12.14 -21.64
C GLN A 121 -5.49 13.50 -21.13
N ALA A 122 -5.08 13.60 -19.87
CA ALA A 122 -4.66 14.87 -19.29
C ALA A 122 -3.63 14.69 -18.17
N ILE A 123 -2.78 15.69 -18.01
CA ILE A 123 -1.87 15.82 -16.87
C ILE A 123 -2.26 17.07 -16.10
N ALA A 124 -2.56 16.91 -14.81
CA ALA A 124 -2.76 18.04 -13.91
C ALA A 124 -1.48 18.23 -13.09
N ILE A 125 -0.94 19.46 -13.08
CA ILE A 125 0.23 19.80 -12.28
C ILE A 125 -0.08 21.09 -11.51
N GLY A 126 0.15 21.09 -10.20
CA GLY A 126 -0.22 22.23 -9.38
C GLY A 126 0.22 22.15 -7.93
N ASN A 127 -0.34 23.06 -7.15
CA ASN A 127 -0.17 23.13 -5.70
C ASN A 127 -1.50 23.60 -5.06
N GLN A 128 -1.47 23.97 -3.78
CA GLN A 128 -2.68 24.41 -3.07
C GLN A 128 -3.35 25.69 -3.64
N ASP A 129 -2.64 26.48 -4.45
CA ASP A 129 -3.11 27.78 -4.95
C ASP A 129 -3.55 27.71 -6.42
N LEU A 130 -2.86 26.92 -7.24
CA LEU A 130 -3.06 26.89 -8.69
C LEU A 130 -2.81 25.49 -9.24
N TRP A 131 -3.75 25.01 -10.05
CA TRP A 131 -3.59 23.81 -10.87
C TRP A 131 -3.64 24.16 -12.35
N THR A 132 -2.69 23.60 -13.10
CA THR A 132 -2.64 23.70 -14.56
C THR A 132 -2.88 22.33 -15.17
N ILE A 133 -3.81 22.26 -16.13
CA ILE A 133 -4.20 21.03 -16.81
C ILE A 133 -3.67 21.09 -18.24
N TYR A 134 -2.92 20.07 -18.63
CA TYR A 134 -2.37 19.89 -19.97
C TYR A 134 -3.05 18.72 -20.66
N ASP A 135 -3.33 18.86 -21.96
CA ASP A 135 -3.70 17.73 -22.80
C ASP A 135 -2.46 16.96 -23.28
N LEU A 136 -2.66 15.81 -23.94
CA LEU A 136 -1.56 14.98 -24.44
C LEU A 136 -0.84 15.56 -25.67
N ALA A 137 -1.32 16.68 -26.23
CA ALA A 137 -0.56 17.46 -27.21
C ALA A 137 0.33 18.52 -26.54
N GLY A 138 0.34 18.58 -25.20
CA GLY A 138 1.12 19.52 -24.41
C GLY A 138 0.49 20.91 -24.31
N PHE A 139 -0.74 21.10 -24.82
CA PHE A 139 -1.43 22.38 -24.71
C PHE A 139 -2.04 22.55 -23.32
N LYS A 140 -1.89 23.77 -22.78
CA LYS A 140 -2.57 24.17 -21.54
C LYS A 140 -4.07 24.26 -21.80
N ALA A 141 -4.82 23.27 -21.31
CA ALA A 141 -6.27 23.20 -21.46
C ALA A 141 -6.98 24.15 -20.49
N LYS A 142 -6.53 24.24 -19.23
CA LYS A 142 -7.15 25.08 -18.20
C LYS A 142 -6.16 25.44 -17.09
N GLU A 143 -6.37 26.59 -16.47
CA GLU A 143 -5.82 26.94 -15.15
C GLU A 143 -6.98 27.08 -14.17
N VAL A 144 -6.83 26.49 -12.99
CA VAL A 144 -7.84 26.47 -11.93
C VAL A 144 -7.21 27.03 -10.66
N THR A 145 -7.72 28.17 -10.20
CA THR A 145 -7.31 28.77 -8.93
C THR A 145 -8.03 28.08 -7.78
N CYS A 146 -7.27 27.66 -6.78
CA CYS A 146 -7.75 26.98 -5.58
C CYS A 146 -7.71 27.92 -4.36
N SER A 147 -8.24 27.46 -3.25
CA SER A 147 -8.38 28.25 -2.02
C SER A 147 -7.08 28.52 -1.25
N GLY A 148 -5.94 27.97 -1.68
CA GLY A 148 -4.64 28.15 -1.01
C GLY A 148 -4.53 27.45 0.34
N LEU A 149 -5.38 26.44 0.60
CA LEU A 149 -5.35 25.66 1.84
C LEU A 149 -4.31 24.55 1.70
N SER A 150 -3.22 24.63 2.45
CA SER A 150 -2.14 23.62 2.44
C SER A 150 -2.48 22.34 3.21
N SER A 151 -3.59 22.32 3.96
CA SER A 151 -4.06 21.16 4.72
C SER A 151 -4.83 20.16 3.86
N ARG A 152 -5.07 18.93 4.37
CA ARG A 152 -5.87 17.88 3.70
C ARG A 152 -7.21 18.38 3.12
N PRO A 153 -8.00 19.23 3.81
CA PRO A 153 -9.23 19.83 3.25
C PRO A 153 -9.05 20.63 1.96
N GLY A 154 -7.84 21.15 1.71
CA GLY A 154 -7.50 21.96 0.55
C GLY A 154 -7.01 21.19 -0.67
N ARG A 155 -6.77 19.87 -0.52
CA ARG A 155 -6.22 19.04 -1.59
C ARG A 155 -7.19 18.89 -2.76
N ALA A 156 -6.63 18.81 -3.96
CA ALA A 156 -7.37 18.40 -5.14
C ALA A 156 -7.50 16.86 -5.16
N TYR A 157 -8.62 16.38 -5.70
CA TYR A 157 -8.90 14.96 -5.85
C TYR A 157 -9.16 14.63 -7.30
N PHE A 158 -8.83 13.41 -7.69
CA PHE A 158 -8.75 13.10 -9.11
C PHE A 158 -9.23 11.68 -9.41
N THR A 159 -9.81 11.54 -10.58
CA THR A 159 -10.16 10.28 -11.24
C THR A 159 -9.72 10.37 -12.69
N ASP A 160 -9.73 9.25 -13.43
CA ASP A 160 -9.38 9.23 -14.86
C ASP A 160 -10.26 10.14 -15.74
N THR A 161 -11.46 10.45 -15.28
CA THR A 161 -12.45 11.22 -16.04
C THR A 161 -12.71 12.60 -15.47
N GLN A 162 -12.41 12.84 -14.19
CA GLN A 162 -12.85 14.03 -13.46
C GLN A 162 -11.88 14.45 -12.37
N PHE A 163 -11.65 15.77 -12.28
CA PHE A 163 -10.83 16.38 -11.24
C PHE A 163 -11.67 17.31 -10.36
N PHE A 164 -11.38 17.31 -9.07
CA PHE A 164 -12.11 18.01 -8.04
C PHE A 164 -11.17 19.01 -7.37
N PHE A 165 -11.41 20.30 -7.57
CA PHE A 165 -10.57 21.37 -7.06
C PHE A 165 -11.31 22.16 -5.98
N ARG A 166 -10.67 22.38 -4.83
CA ARG A 166 -11.28 23.09 -3.69
C ARG A 166 -11.61 24.54 -4.07
N GLU A 167 -12.86 24.92 -3.88
CA GLU A 167 -13.38 26.27 -4.13
C GLU A 167 -13.59 27.03 -2.82
N GLY A 168 -12.69 27.97 -2.53
CA GLY A 168 -12.80 28.83 -1.35
C GLY A 168 -12.70 28.08 -0.01
N LYS A 169 -13.19 28.73 1.06
CA LYS A 169 -13.10 28.19 2.43
C LYS A 169 -14.17 27.14 2.73
N GLU A 170 -15.35 27.28 2.14
CA GLU A 170 -16.43 26.30 2.29
C GLU A 170 -16.04 24.95 1.66
N PRO A 171 -16.57 23.82 2.17
CA PRO A 171 -16.32 22.48 1.62
C PRO A 171 -17.04 22.26 0.30
N ARG A 172 -16.62 23.01 -0.71
CA ARG A 172 -17.13 22.96 -2.08
C ARG A 172 -15.98 22.69 -3.04
N TYR A 173 -16.23 21.83 -4.04
CA TYR A 173 -15.25 21.45 -5.05
C TYR A 173 -15.80 21.73 -6.44
N GLN A 174 -15.04 22.45 -7.25
CA GLN A 174 -15.28 22.60 -8.69
C GLN A 174 -14.88 21.31 -9.40
N ILE A 175 -15.68 20.89 -10.38
CA ILE A 175 -15.49 19.64 -11.12
C ILE A 175 -15.05 19.97 -12.52
N TYR A 176 -13.83 19.58 -12.86
CA TYR A 176 -13.30 19.58 -14.22
C TYR A 176 -13.57 18.23 -14.87
N ASP A 177 -14.21 18.24 -16.03
CA ASP A 177 -14.43 17.05 -16.85
C ASP A 177 -13.28 16.92 -17.87
N VAL A 178 -12.54 15.81 -17.78
CA VAL A 178 -11.36 15.57 -18.62
C VAL A 178 -11.72 15.46 -20.10
N GLY A 179 -12.87 14.84 -20.42
CA GLY A 179 -13.31 14.65 -21.80
C GLY A 179 -13.82 15.94 -22.45
N ARG A 180 -14.57 16.77 -21.70
CA ARG A 180 -15.07 18.07 -22.15
C ARG A 180 -14.03 19.18 -22.07
N ARG A 181 -12.95 18.95 -21.33
CA ARG A 181 -11.84 19.88 -21.10
C ARG A 181 -12.27 21.20 -20.45
N ASP A 182 -13.30 21.16 -19.61
CA ASP A 182 -13.81 22.37 -18.94
C ASP A 182 -14.38 22.07 -17.54
N LEU A 183 -14.58 23.13 -16.76
CA LEU A 183 -15.30 23.08 -15.49
C LEU A 183 -16.79 22.97 -15.78
N VAL A 184 -17.43 21.90 -15.30
CA VAL A 184 -18.81 21.56 -15.67
C VAL A 184 -19.81 21.74 -14.53
N SER A 185 -19.36 21.69 -13.28
CA SER A 185 -20.22 21.78 -12.10
C SER A 185 -19.39 22.02 -10.83
N SER A 186 -20.06 22.02 -9.68
CA SER A 186 -19.45 22.04 -8.36
C SER A 186 -20.28 21.21 -7.38
N VAL A 187 -19.64 20.67 -6.35
CA VAL A 187 -20.30 19.85 -5.33
C VAL A 187 -19.91 20.31 -3.93
N SER A 188 -20.89 20.38 -3.02
CA SER A 188 -20.66 20.61 -1.60
C SER A 188 -20.58 19.29 -0.84
N VAL A 189 -19.60 19.19 0.05
CA VAL A 189 -19.30 18.03 0.89
C VAL A 189 -19.21 18.46 2.35
N VAL A 190 -19.11 17.52 3.28
CA VAL A 190 -18.98 17.80 4.72
C VAL A 190 -17.51 17.76 5.13
N GLY A 191 -17.00 18.88 5.66
CA GLY A 191 -15.60 19.06 6.08
C GLY A 191 -14.61 19.18 4.92
N GLY A 192 -14.52 18.14 4.09
CA GLY A 192 -13.64 18.05 2.94
C GLY A 192 -13.75 16.67 2.30
N LEU A 193 -13.22 16.52 1.10
CA LEU A 193 -13.06 15.21 0.49
C LEU A 193 -11.89 14.46 1.14
N PHE A 194 -12.01 13.15 1.28
CA PHE A 194 -10.95 12.21 1.63
C PHE A 194 -10.48 11.39 0.42
N GLY A 195 -11.36 11.18 -0.55
CA GLY A 195 -11.08 10.35 -1.70
C GLY A 195 -12.20 10.39 -2.72
N THR A 196 -11.85 10.01 -3.94
CA THR A 196 -12.78 9.91 -5.07
C THR A 196 -12.53 8.64 -5.85
N LEU A 197 -13.58 7.98 -6.33
CA LEU A 197 -13.48 6.74 -7.09
C LEU A 197 -14.43 6.77 -8.29
N ALA A 198 -13.87 6.73 -9.51
CA ALA A 198 -14.68 6.52 -10.71
C ALA A 198 -15.22 5.08 -10.73
N LEU A 199 -16.48 4.91 -11.11
CA LEU A 199 -17.13 3.61 -11.24
C LEU A 199 -17.31 3.22 -12.70
N PRO A 200 -17.40 1.92 -13.03
CA PRO A 200 -17.59 1.44 -14.41
C PRO A 200 -18.86 1.98 -15.10
N CYS A 201 -19.88 2.37 -14.33
CA CYS A 201 -21.12 2.95 -14.85
C CYS A 201 -21.02 4.46 -15.14
N GLY A 202 -19.84 5.08 -14.96
CA GLY A 202 -19.59 6.50 -15.22
C GLY A 202 -19.97 7.45 -14.08
N SER A 203 -20.55 6.95 -12.98
CA SER A 203 -20.71 7.74 -11.75
C SER A 203 -19.39 7.80 -10.97
N VAL A 204 -19.29 8.77 -10.05
CA VAL A 204 -18.13 8.89 -9.14
C VAL A 204 -18.59 8.77 -7.69
N LEU A 205 -17.87 8.00 -6.89
CA LEU A 205 -18.01 8.03 -5.44
C LEU A 205 -17.12 9.10 -4.83
N LEU A 206 -17.69 9.88 -3.92
CA LEU A 206 -17.02 10.89 -3.12
C LEU A 206 -17.07 10.44 -1.66
N ILE A 207 -15.93 10.48 -0.98
CA ILE A 207 -15.83 10.15 0.45
C ILE A 207 -15.55 11.46 1.18
N ASP A 208 -16.42 11.81 2.13
CA ASP A 208 -16.26 12.98 3.00
C ASP A 208 -16.45 12.60 4.47
N ALA A 209 -16.43 13.57 5.38
CA ALA A 209 -16.48 13.30 6.83
C ALA A 209 -17.76 12.59 7.26
N GLU A 210 -18.86 12.80 6.55
CA GLU A 210 -20.17 12.25 6.89
C GLU A 210 -20.34 10.82 6.35
N GLY A 211 -19.75 10.51 5.20
CA GLY A 211 -20.00 9.23 4.55
C GLY A 211 -19.49 9.10 3.13
N VAL A 212 -20.06 8.10 2.46
CA VAL A 212 -19.83 7.84 1.04
C VAL A 212 -21.04 8.35 0.26
N LYS A 213 -20.75 9.15 -0.76
CA LYS A 213 -21.72 9.82 -1.60
C LYS A 213 -21.49 9.43 -3.06
N ARG A 214 -22.56 9.35 -3.83
CA ARG A 214 -22.54 9.04 -5.25
C ARG A 214 -22.95 10.25 -6.04
N LEU A 215 -22.13 10.60 -7.02
CA LEU A 215 -22.39 11.63 -8.01
C LEU A 215 -22.70 10.95 -9.34
N ASP A 216 -23.98 10.91 -9.70
CA ASP A 216 -24.43 10.35 -10.98
C ASP A 216 -24.29 11.36 -12.11
N GLN A 217 -23.81 10.90 -13.27
CA GLN A 217 -23.64 11.69 -14.50
C GLN A 217 -22.99 13.07 -14.21
N ALA A 218 -21.81 13.02 -13.63
CA ALA A 218 -21.02 14.20 -13.36
C ALA A 218 -20.69 14.89 -14.71
N GLY A 219 -21.31 16.04 -14.96
CA GLY A 219 -21.45 16.64 -16.28
C GLY A 219 -22.84 17.22 -16.54
N SER A 220 -23.84 16.84 -15.74
CA SER A 220 -25.10 17.59 -15.61
C SER A 220 -24.95 18.71 -14.59
N ILE A 221 -25.41 19.91 -14.94
CA ILE A 221 -25.45 21.10 -14.05
C ILE A 221 -26.23 20.81 -12.76
N ASN A 222 -27.13 19.80 -12.78
CA ASN A 222 -27.99 19.40 -11.68
C ASN A 222 -27.67 17.98 -11.13
N ALA A 223 -26.43 17.49 -11.28
CA ALA A 223 -26.06 16.19 -10.73
C ALA A 223 -26.28 16.17 -9.20
N ALA A 224 -27.30 15.45 -8.75
CA ALA A 224 -27.63 15.36 -7.34
C ALA A 224 -26.63 14.44 -6.64
N LEU A 225 -26.05 14.94 -5.54
CA LEU A 225 -25.17 14.15 -4.69
C LEU A 225 -26.03 13.28 -3.76
N GLN A 226 -25.99 11.97 -3.95
CA GLN A 226 -26.76 11.03 -3.14
C GLN A 226 -25.86 10.40 -2.06
N THR A 227 -26.25 10.50 -0.79
CA THR A 227 -25.59 9.73 0.27
C THR A 227 -25.97 8.26 0.13
N ILE A 228 -24.98 7.39 -0.11
CA ILE A 228 -25.18 5.94 -0.21
C ILE A 228 -24.83 5.22 1.09
N HIS A 229 -23.94 5.79 1.89
CA HIS A 229 -23.60 5.29 3.22
C HIS A 229 -23.22 6.45 4.14
N ARG A 230 -23.65 6.40 5.40
CA ARG A 230 -23.26 7.34 6.46
C ARG A 230 -22.41 6.59 7.46
N PHE A 231 -21.24 7.13 7.78
CA PHE A 231 -20.41 6.53 8.83
C PHE A 231 -21.14 6.64 10.17
N SER A 232 -21.10 5.57 10.96
CA SER A 232 -21.62 5.56 12.33
C SER A 232 -20.89 6.57 13.22
N THR A 233 -19.60 6.77 12.96
CA THR A 233 -18.78 7.85 13.52
C THR A 233 -18.17 8.63 12.34
N PRO A 234 -18.44 9.94 12.23
CA PRO A 234 -17.83 10.77 11.19
C PRO A 234 -16.31 10.66 11.19
N LEU A 235 -15.71 10.73 10.00
CA LEU A 235 -14.25 10.75 9.86
C LEU A 235 -13.70 12.15 10.17
N ASP A 236 -12.51 12.19 10.75
CA ASP A 236 -11.75 13.41 10.99
C ASP A 236 -10.83 13.71 9.80
N ILE A 237 -10.99 14.90 9.19
CA ILE A 237 -10.28 15.27 7.96
C ILE A 237 -8.77 15.44 8.15
N ASP A 238 -8.33 15.72 9.37
CA ASP A 238 -6.94 15.95 9.70
C ASP A 238 -6.26 14.65 10.16
N GLU A 239 -7.00 13.72 10.75
CA GLU A 239 -6.45 12.46 11.28
C GLU A 239 -6.62 11.27 10.32
N ASN A 240 -7.73 11.18 9.58
CA ASN A 240 -8.02 10.01 8.76
C ASN A 240 -7.25 9.96 7.43
N ASP A 241 -6.56 8.85 7.20
CA ASP A 241 -6.11 8.43 5.87
C ASP A 241 -7.14 7.49 5.24
N VAL A 242 -7.41 7.67 3.94
CA VAL A 242 -8.45 6.92 3.21
C VAL A 242 -7.92 6.38 1.89
N VAL A 243 -8.19 5.10 1.62
CA VAL A 243 -7.88 4.41 0.38
C VAL A 243 -9.17 3.85 -0.21
N VAL A 244 -9.39 4.04 -1.51
CA VAL A 244 -10.63 3.64 -2.18
C VAL A 244 -10.34 2.91 -3.49
N TRP A 245 -11.08 1.84 -3.75
CA TRP A 245 -11.00 1.07 -4.99
C TRP A 245 -12.30 0.31 -5.23
N HIS A 246 -12.42 -0.39 -6.37
CA HIS A 246 -13.54 -1.28 -6.64
C HIS A 246 -13.07 -2.59 -7.28
N ASP A 247 -13.85 -3.65 -7.12
CA ASP A 247 -13.66 -4.92 -7.82
C ASP A 247 -14.69 -5.17 -8.93
N THR A 248 -15.37 -4.10 -9.37
CA THR A 248 -16.53 -4.07 -10.31
C THR A 248 -17.87 -4.53 -9.73
N LYS A 249 -17.88 -5.20 -8.57
CA LYS A 249 -19.11 -5.61 -7.87
C LYS A 249 -19.34 -4.76 -6.62
N TYR A 250 -18.29 -4.48 -5.87
CA TYR A 250 -18.28 -3.64 -4.68
C TYR A 250 -17.28 -2.49 -4.85
N ALA A 251 -17.61 -1.34 -4.27
CA ALA A 251 -16.63 -0.31 -3.93
C ALA A 251 -16.15 -0.54 -2.49
N TYR A 252 -14.86 -0.36 -2.28
CA TYR A 252 -14.21 -0.49 -0.99
C TYR A 252 -13.71 0.85 -0.51
N VAL A 253 -13.88 1.11 0.79
CA VAL A 253 -13.35 2.27 1.48
C VAL A 253 -12.60 1.77 2.71
N ALA A 254 -11.28 1.91 2.69
CA ALA A 254 -10.43 1.64 3.83
C ALA A 254 -10.04 2.96 4.49
N SER A 255 -10.12 3.06 5.81
CA SER A 255 -9.82 4.27 6.56
C SER A 255 -9.08 3.95 7.86
N SER A 256 -8.08 4.76 8.20
CA SER A 256 -7.29 4.66 9.42
C SER A 256 -7.28 5.99 10.16
N VAL A 257 -7.67 6.00 11.44
CA VAL A 257 -7.49 7.14 12.35
C VAL A 257 -6.25 6.88 13.20
N ASP A 258 -5.20 7.70 13.08
CA ASP A 258 -4.00 7.64 13.92
C ASP A 258 -3.44 6.22 14.13
N ARG A 259 -3.59 5.36 13.12
CA ARG A 259 -3.22 3.92 13.18
C ARG A 259 -3.99 3.13 14.26
N ASN A 260 -4.92 3.75 14.98
CA ASN A 260 -5.61 3.19 16.14
C ASN A 260 -7.00 2.63 15.84
N ASN A 261 -7.73 3.24 14.91
CA ASN A 261 -9.05 2.77 14.53
C ASN A 261 -9.08 2.55 13.03
N GLN A 262 -9.22 1.30 12.63
CA GLN A 262 -9.23 0.86 11.25
C GLN A 262 -10.65 0.53 10.83
N LEU A 263 -11.01 0.89 9.61
CA LEU A 263 -12.30 0.66 9.00
C LEU A 263 -12.11 0.13 7.59
N LEU A 264 -12.80 -0.94 7.23
CA LEU A 264 -12.96 -1.40 5.86
C LEU A 264 -14.45 -1.56 5.56
N LEU A 265 -14.92 -0.83 4.55
CA LEU A 265 -16.28 -0.95 4.03
C LEU A 265 -16.29 -1.67 2.68
N ALA A 266 -17.36 -2.44 2.43
CA ALA A 266 -17.72 -2.91 1.10
C ALA A 266 -19.16 -2.45 0.76
N ILE A 267 -19.29 -1.67 -0.30
CA ILE A 267 -20.53 -1.06 -0.74
C ILE A 267 -20.93 -1.66 -2.08
N SER A 268 -22.09 -2.31 -2.14
CA SER A 268 -22.57 -2.96 -3.36
C SER A 268 -22.85 -1.94 -4.46
N LEU A 269 -22.22 -2.11 -5.63
CA LEU A 269 -22.45 -1.24 -6.78
C LEU A 269 -23.82 -1.47 -7.42
N ALA A 270 -24.44 -2.63 -7.18
CA ALA A 270 -25.82 -2.92 -7.57
C ALA A 270 -26.85 -2.22 -6.66
N GLY A 271 -26.43 -1.74 -5.48
CA GLY A 271 -27.29 -1.01 -4.54
C GLY A 271 -28.32 -1.86 -3.79
N SER A 272 -28.36 -3.18 -4.01
CA SER A 272 -29.32 -4.09 -3.37
C SER A 272 -28.83 -4.66 -2.04
N ASP A 273 -27.51 -4.77 -1.85
CA ASP A 273 -26.95 -5.44 -0.69
C ASP A 273 -26.62 -4.43 0.42
N PRO A 274 -26.77 -4.82 1.70
CA PRO A 274 -26.34 -3.98 2.80
C PRO A 274 -24.83 -3.71 2.72
N VAL A 275 -24.44 -2.51 3.14
CA VAL A 275 -23.02 -2.16 3.31
C VAL A 275 -22.42 -3.07 4.37
N GLN A 276 -21.29 -3.69 4.03
CA GLN A 276 -20.53 -4.49 4.98
C GLN A 276 -19.44 -3.63 5.61
N GLU A 277 -19.19 -3.88 6.89
CA GLU A 277 -18.28 -3.08 7.70
C GLU A 277 -17.42 -4.00 8.57
N LEU A 278 -16.11 -3.83 8.49
CA LEU A 278 -15.12 -4.48 9.36
C LEU A 278 -14.30 -3.40 10.06
N ARG A 279 -14.23 -3.49 11.39
CA ARG A 279 -13.41 -2.61 12.22
C ARG A 279 -12.42 -3.40 13.03
N TRP A 280 -11.24 -2.82 13.24
CA TRP A 280 -10.23 -3.36 14.15
C TRP A 280 -9.33 -2.26 14.67
N SER A 281 -8.64 -2.55 15.77
CA SER A 281 -7.69 -1.63 16.42
C SER A 281 -6.36 -2.30 16.76
N GLU A 282 -6.27 -3.62 16.63
CA GLU A 282 -5.12 -4.40 17.10
C GLU A 282 -4.12 -4.71 15.98
N THR A 283 -2.85 -4.83 16.38
CA THR A 283 -1.67 -5.29 15.61
C THR A 283 -1.34 -4.55 14.31
N TRP A 284 -2.29 -4.49 13.38
CA TRP A 284 -2.11 -4.03 12.01
C TRP A 284 -2.85 -2.72 11.77
N ALA A 285 -2.15 -1.73 11.22
CA ALA A 285 -2.71 -0.50 10.70
C ALA A 285 -2.72 -0.52 9.18
N ILE A 286 -3.73 0.08 8.57
CA ILE A 286 -3.83 0.28 7.12
C ILE A 286 -2.72 1.24 6.69
N THR A 287 -1.99 0.87 5.64
CA THR A 287 -1.07 1.77 4.93
C THR A 287 -1.82 2.49 3.80
N ASP A 288 -1.13 2.91 2.74
CA ASP A 288 -1.68 3.78 1.70
C ASP A 288 -2.12 3.05 0.41
N GLN A 289 -2.10 1.70 0.39
CA GLN A 289 -2.43 0.93 -0.83
C GLN A 289 -3.54 -0.09 -0.63
N GLY A 290 -4.44 -0.16 -1.61
CA GLY A 290 -5.49 -1.16 -1.71
C GLY A 290 -5.96 -1.24 -3.16
N GLY A 291 -6.53 -2.37 -3.55
CA GLY A 291 -6.92 -2.58 -4.94
C GLY A 291 -7.53 -3.94 -5.19
N CYS A 292 -7.88 -4.19 -6.45
CA CYS A 292 -8.33 -5.49 -6.92
C CYS A 292 -7.48 -5.92 -8.12
N ILE A 293 -6.74 -7.02 -7.98
CA ILE A 293 -5.81 -7.55 -9.00
C ILE A 293 -5.98 -9.07 -9.08
N SER A 294 -5.97 -9.62 -10.31
CA SER A 294 -6.08 -11.06 -10.57
C SER A 294 -7.25 -11.75 -9.87
N GLY A 295 -8.38 -11.05 -9.71
CA GLY A 295 -9.58 -11.57 -9.05
C GLY A 295 -9.53 -11.59 -7.51
N TYR A 296 -8.57 -10.89 -6.91
CA TYR A 296 -8.46 -10.73 -5.46
C TYR A 296 -8.42 -9.25 -5.08
N ASN A 297 -9.18 -8.91 -4.04
CA ASN A 297 -8.99 -7.66 -3.34
C ASN A 297 -7.77 -7.79 -2.42
N TYR A 298 -7.02 -6.70 -2.30
CA TYR A 298 -5.92 -6.60 -1.36
C TYR A 298 -5.97 -5.26 -0.61
N LEU A 299 -5.52 -5.29 0.64
CA LEU A 299 -5.28 -4.11 1.45
C LEU A 299 -3.94 -4.27 2.17
N THR A 300 -3.12 -3.24 2.04
CA THR A 300 -1.78 -3.22 2.59
C THR A 300 -1.81 -2.74 4.05
N LEU A 301 -1.04 -3.41 4.89
CA LEU A 301 -1.01 -3.20 6.33
C LEU A 301 0.44 -3.07 6.81
N GLU A 302 0.63 -2.36 7.91
CA GLU A 302 1.88 -2.30 8.66
C GLU A 302 1.64 -2.63 10.13
N ARG A 303 2.62 -3.23 10.81
CA ARG A 303 2.53 -3.48 12.24
C ARG A 303 2.61 -2.15 12.99
N LYS A 304 1.77 -2.00 14.01
CA LYS A 304 1.62 -0.73 14.75
C LYS A 304 2.87 -0.39 15.58
N ASP A 305 3.45 -1.36 16.23
CA ASP A 305 4.59 -1.23 17.15
C ASP A 305 5.97 -1.42 16.48
N LEU A 306 6.02 -1.86 15.22
CA LEU A 306 7.27 -2.14 14.52
C LEU A 306 7.24 -1.63 13.08
N LEU A 307 8.11 -0.66 12.79
CA LEU A 307 8.31 -0.12 11.45
C LEU A 307 8.84 -1.18 10.47
N ALA A 308 8.42 -1.08 9.20
CA ALA A 308 8.84 -1.96 8.11
C ALA A 308 8.46 -3.45 8.25
N ASP A 309 7.69 -3.80 9.28
CA ASP A 309 7.01 -5.08 9.38
C ASP A 309 5.61 -4.96 8.77
N ASN A 310 5.43 -5.54 7.58
CA ASN A 310 4.27 -5.31 6.74
C ASN A 310 3.40 -6.55 6.62
N ALA A 311 2.18 -6.35 6.18
CA ALA A 311 1.31 -7.44 5.83
C ALA A 311 0.36 -7.07 4.70
N VAL A 312 -0.26 -8.08 4.11
CA VAL A 312 -1.36 -7.89 3.16
C VAL A 312 -2.58 -8.68 3.60
N MET A 313 -3.72 -8.01 3.60
CA MET A 313 -5.02 -8.63 3.72
C MET A 313 -5.55 -8.99 2.32
N LEU A 314 -5.87 -10.26 2.08
CA LEU A 314 -6.49 -10.73 0.83
C LEU A 314 -7.87 -11.34 1.04
N TRP A 315 -8.76 -11.12 0.07
CA TRP A 315 -10.08 -11.75 -0.04
C TRP A 315 -10.58 -11.74 -1.47
N LYS A 316 -11.52 -12.63 -1.81
CA LYS A 316 -12.17 -12.63 -3.13
C LYS A 316 -13.34 -11.64 -3.18
N PRO A 317 -13.63 -11.07 -4.36
CA PRO A 317 -14.85 -10.30 -4.59
C PRO A 317 -16.11 -11.01 -4.09
N GLY A 318 -16.87 -10.33 -3.23
CA GLY A 318 -18.09 -10.85 -2.63
C GLY A 318 -17.92 -11.79 -1.43
N GLU A 319 -16.70 -12.11 -0.99
CA GLU A 319 -16.50 -12.71 0.33
C GLU A 319 -16.93 -11.72 1.42
N PRO A 320 -17.58 -12.20 2.50
CA PRO A 320 -18.07 -11.31 3.53
C PRO A 320 -16.93 -10.70 4.35
N LEU A 321 -17.03 -9.39 4.64
CA LEU A 321 -16.11 -8.71 5.54
C LEU A 321 -16.41 -9.14 6.98
N THR A 322 -15.60 -10.05 7.51
CA THR A 322 -15.73 -10.60 8.86
C THR A 322 -14.37 -10.62 9.56
N GLU A 323 -14.36 -10.81 10.88
CA GLU A 323 -13.12 -10.93 11.67
C GLU A 323 -12.18 -12.02 11.13
N LYS A 324 -12.72 -13.05 10.43
CA LYS A 324 -11.92 -14.07 9.72
C LYS A 324 -10.87 -13.47 8.78
N LEU A 325 -11.14 -12.28 8.21
CA LEU A 325 -10.18 -11.60 7.34
C LEU A 325 -8.94 -11.12 8.08
N LEU A 326 -9.06 -10.83 9.37
CA LEU A 326 -7.99 -10.35 10.25
C LEU A 326 -7.12 -11.49 10.80
N HIS A 327 -7.56 -12.75 10.66
CA HIS A 327 -6.72 -13.88 11.05
C HIS A 327 -5.49 -13.96 10.16
N GLN A 328 -4.36 -14.14 10.80
CA GLN A 328 -3.09 -14.41 10.14
C GLN A 328 -3.00 -15.88 9.77
N GLU A 329 -2.45 -16.18 8.60
CA GLU A 329 -2.15 -17.55 8.21
C GLU A 329 -0.81 -18.00 8.83
N LEU A 330 -0.89 -18.58 10.02
CA LEU A 330 0.27 -19.09 10.75
C LEU A 330 0.28 -20.63 10.78
N SER A 331 1.41 -21.19 11.19
CA SER A 331 1.56 -22.62 11.41
C SER A 331 0.58 -23.09 12.47
N PRO A 332 0.07 -24.34 12.39
CA PRO A 332 -0.93 -24.84 13.34
C PRO A 332 -0.36 -25.00 14.76
N VAL A 333 0.96 -25.10 14.90
CA VAL A 333 1.66 -25.21 16.17
C VAL A 333 2.80 -24.21 16.20
N VAL A 334 2.67 -23.20 17.07
CA VAL A 334 3.67 -22.18 17.35
C VAL A 334 3.72 -21.99 18.87
N GLU A 335 4.89 -22.19 19.46
CA GLU A 335 5.13 -22.04 20.89
C GLU A 335 6.28 -21.05 21.14
N VAL A 336 6.05 -20.06 21.99
CA VAL A 336 7.07 -19.07 22.38
C VAL A 336 7.36 -19.21 23.86
N SER A 337 8.64 -19.38 24.22
CA SER A 337 9.09 -19.54 25.61
C SER A 337 10.35 -18.72 25.89
N GLN A 338 10.56 -18.38 27.16
CA GLN A 338 11.80 -17.75 27.62
C GLN A 338 12.85 -18.83 27.91
N VAL A 339 14.10 -18.57 27.51
CA VAL A 339 15.23 -19.46 27.79
C VAL A 339 16.29 -18.77 28.64
N SER A 340 16.92 -19.54 29.51
CA SER A 340 17.92 -19.01 30.44
C SER A 340 19.11 -18.41 29.68
N SER A 341 19.49 -17.18 30.04
CA SER A 341 20.70 -16.55 29.53
C SER A 341 21.91 -16.88 30.43
N PRO A 342 23.12 -17.01 29.86
CA PRO A 342 24.35 -16.98 30.66
C PRO A 342 24.54 -15.62 31.37
N THR A 343 23.86 -14.57 30.93
CA THR A 343 23.87 -13.27 31.59
C THR A 343 22.89 -13.26 32.76
N LYS A 344 23.39 -13.04 33.97
CA LYS A 344 22.58 -13.08 35.20
C LYS A 344 21.35 -12.16 35.11
N GLY A 345 20.17 -12.73 35.34
CA GLY A 345 18.90 -12.00 35.38
C GLY A 345 18.36 -11.59 34.00
N LYS A 346 18.95 -12.11 32.93
CA LYS A 346 18.50 -11.92 31.54
C LYS A 346 18.00 -13.25 30.95
N HIS A 347 17.28 -13.18 29.84
CA HIS A 347 16.79 -14.34 29.10
C HIS A 347 16.83 -14.10 27.60
N GLY A 348 16.86 -15.20 26.83
CA GLY A 348 16.56 -15.19 25.40
C GLY A 348 15.15 -15.72 25.15
N TYR A 349 14.77 -15.85 23.88
CA TYR A 349 13.49 -16.45 23.49
C TYR A 349 13.71 -17.68 22.62
N CYS A 350 12.93 -18.73 22.84
CA CYS A 350 12.79 -19.87 21.96
C CYS A 350 11.42 -19.83 21.27
N ILE A 351 11.42 -19.96 19.94
CA ILE A 351 10.23 -20.07 19.10
C ILE A 351 10.26 -21.47 18.49
N ALA A 352 9.36 -22.35 18.93
CA ALA A 352 9.22 -23.71 18.42
C ALA A 352 8.00 -23.79 17.49
N ILE A 353 8.20 -24.31 16.28
CA ILE A 353 7.19 -24.36 15.23
C ILE A 353 7.13 -25.76 14.66
N GLN A 354 5.92 -26.27 14.48
CA GLN A 354 5.66 -27.52 13.75
C GLN A 354 4.68 -27.25 12.61
N ASP A 355 5.12 -27.57 11.40
CA ASP A 355 4.32 -27.43 10.19
C ASP A 355 4.66 -28.51 9.16
N ALA A 356 3.75 -28.76 8.22
CA ALA A 356 4.04 -29.57 7.04
C ALA A 356 4.89 -28.83 6.00
N LEU A 357 4.84 -27.49 5.99
CA LEU A 357 5.42 -26.62 4.96
C LEU A 357 6.51 -25.70 5.58
N PRO A 358 7.78 -25.84 5.18
CA PRO A 358 8.86 -24.95 5.62
C PRO A 358 8.55 -23.47 5.40
N ASN A 359 7.99 -23.10 4.25
CA ASN A 359 7.65 -21.72 3.94
C ASN A 359 6.69 -21.08 4.97
N ARG A 360 5.62 -21.78 5.33
CA ARG A 360 4.67 -21.30 6.35
C ARG A 360 5.29 -21.26 7.73
N ALA A 361 6.17 -22.22 8.06
CA ALA A 361 6.92 -22.19 9.30
C ALA A 361 7.84 -20.97 9.41
N VAL A 362 8.57 -20.64 8.33
CA VAL A 362 9.40 -19.42 8.27
C VAL A 362 8.55 -18.18 8.44
N ARG A 363 7.43 -18.04 7.70
CA ARG A 363 6.50 -16.90 7.87
C ARG A 363 5.97 -16.77 9.30
N SER A 364 5.71 -17.90 9.95
CA SER A 364 5.25 -17.92 11.34
C SER A 364 6.34 -17.47 12.32
N ALA A 365 7.59 -17.88 12.09
CA ALA A 365 8.72 -17.38 12.86
C ALA A 365 8.90 -15.87 12.69
N VAL A 366 8.72 -15.34 11.47
CA VAL A 366 8.80 -13.88 11.20
C VAL A 366 7.75 -13.13 12.01
N ASN A 367 6.50 -13.61 12.01
CA ASN A 367 5.43 -13.00 12.83
C ASN A 367 5.83 -12.93 14.31
N GLU A 368 6.29 -14.05 14.89
CA GLU A 368 6.68 -14.08 16.31
C GLU A 368 7.91 -13.22 16.60
N LEU A 369 8.89 -13.20 15.70
CA LEU A 369 10.04 -12.30 15.83
C LEU A 369 9.61 -10.84 15.79
N GLY A 370 8.70 -10.45 14.88
CA GLY A 370 8.13 -9.11 14.82
C GLY A 370 7.45 -8.71 16.14
N CYS A 371 6.58 -9.59 16.67
CA CYS A 371 5.96 -9.41 17.99
C CYS A 371 7.01 -9.20 19.09
N LEU A 372 8.01 -10.08 19.17
CA LEU A 372 9.02 -10.03 20.21
C LEU A 372 9.88 -8.77 20.11
N LEU A 373 10.34 -8.41 18.90
CA LEU A 373 11.11 -7.19 18.66
C LEU A 373 10.35 -5.94 19.13
N GLY A 374 9.04 -5.86 18.88
CA GLY A 374 8.17 -4.77 19.34
C GLY A 374 8.13 -4.65 20.86
N VAL A 375 8.09 -5.76 21.59
CA VAL A 375 7.93 -5.73 23.07
C VAL A 375 9.26 -5.72 23.85
N CYS A 376 10.39 -6.07 23.24
CA CYS A 376 11.66 -6.26 23.95
C CYS A 376 12.83 -5.37 23.48
N CYS A 377 12.74 -4.75 22.31
CA CYS A 377 13.83 -3.94 21.75
C CYS A 377 13.53 -2.44 21.80
N SER A 378 14.56 -1.61 21.79
CA SER A 378 14.46 -0.17 21.55
C SER A 378 15.23 0.20 20.28
N GLY A 379 14.78 1.23 19.58
CA GLY A 379 15.45 1.75 18.39
C GLY A 379 14.50 2.57 17.53
N VAL A 380 15.01 3.14 16.44
CA VAL A 380 14.24 4.06 15.57
C VAL A 380 13.02 3.37 14.96
N TYR A 381 13.10 2.05 14.75
CA TYR A 381 12.03 1.27 14.14
C TYR A 381 11.03 0.71 15.16
N ASN A 382 11.29 0.81 16.46
CA ASN A 382 10.30 0.43 17.47
C ASN A 382 9.38 1.64 17.76
N ARG A 383 8.08 1.43 17.59
CA ARG A 383 7.00 2.39 17.82
C ARG A 383 6.10 2.04 19.02
N ALA A 384 6.43 0.99 19.77
CA ALA A 384 5.73 0.63 20.99
C ALA A 384 5.78 1.78 22.00
N GLU A 385 4.64 2.09 22.61
CA GLU A 385 4.55 3.12 23.66
C GLU A 385 5.37 2.73 24.90
N GLU A 386 5.45 1.43 25.17
CA GLU A 386 6.20 0.88 26.30
C GLU A 386 6.94 -0.40 25.89
N ILE A 387 8.18 -0.54 26.39
CA ILE A 387 8.93 -1.78 26.32
C ILE A 387 8.60 -2.64 27.54
N LEU A 388 7.87 -3.73 27.29
CA LEU A 388 7.38 -4.66 28.31
C LEU A 388 8.50 -5.55 28.89
N ASP A 389 9.49 -5.92 28.07
CA ASP A 389 10.59 -6.77 28.52
C ASP A 389 11.98 -6.13 28.33
N ARG A 390 12.57 -5.68 29.44
CA ARG A 390 13.94 -5.14 29.50
C ARG A 390 14.98 -6.18 29.94
N ARG A 391 14.59 -7.44 30.11
CA ARG A 391 15.48 -8.55 30.49
C ARG A 391 15.90 -9.41 29.31
N PHE A 392 15.40 -9.13 28.12
CA PHE A 392 15.90 -9.73 26.90
C PHE A 392 17.41 -9.49 26.71
N ASP A 393 18.13 -10.55 26.32
CA ASP A 393 19.58 -10.55 26.11
C ASP A 393 20.01 -10.40 24.66
N GLY A 394 19.06 -10.39 23.71
CA GLY A 394 19.33 -10.27 22.28
C GLY A 394 19.36 -11.58 21.51
N LYS A 395 19.10 -12.73 22.14
CA LYS A 395 19.19 -14.04 21.49
C LYS A 395 17.84 -14.67 21.22
N PHE A 396 17.65 -15.07 19.98
CA PHE A 396 16.54 -15.90 19.52
C PHE A 396 17.03 -17.31 19.17
N TYR A 397 16.32 -18.31 19.66
CA TYR A 397 16.45 -19.71 19.27
C TYR A 397 15.18 -20.07 18.50
N ILE A 398 15.31 -20.66 17.33
CA ILE A 398 14.18 -20.98 16.46
C ILE A 398 14.27 -22.45 16.09
N GLU A 399 13.27 -23.22 16.50
CA GLU A 399 13.19 -24.66 16.26
C GLU A 399 12.06 -24.93 15.27
N ILE A 400 12.40 -25.35 14.05
CA ILE A 400 11.41 -25.61 13.01
C ILE A 400 11.37 -27.11 12.72
N THR A 401 10.23 -27.73 12.98
CA THR A 401 9.97 -29.14 12.72
C THR A 401 9.08 -29.30 11.51
N THR A 402 9.63 -29.89 10.44
CA THR A 402 8.93 -30.09 9.17
C THR A 402 9.27 -31.45 8.57
N PRO A 403 8.36 -32.08 7.81
CA PRO A 403 8.62 -33.39 7.18
C PRO A 403 9.62 -33.30 6.02
N VAL A 404 9.82 -32.11 5.45
CA VAL A 404 10.76 -31.84 4.36
C VAL A 404 11.75 -30.77 4.80
N GLY A 405 13.01 -30.89 4.38
CA GLY A 405 14.02 -29.88 4.70
C GLY A 405 13.79 -28.56 3.95
N PRO A 406 14.28 -27.43 4.48
CA PRO A 406 14.16 -26.13 3.84
C PRO A 406 15.07 -26.01 2.61
N ASN A 407 14.66 -25.18 1.66
CA ASN A 407 15.50 -24.72 0.57
C ASN A 407 16.50 -23.63 1.02
N ASP A 408 17.41 -23.20 0.15
CA ASP A 408 18.48 -22.25 0.49
C ASP A 408 17.92 -20.89 0.96
N PHE A 409 16.87 -20.40 0.29
CA PHE A 409 16.23 -19.14 0.65
C PHE A 409 15.59 -19.20 2.05
N GLU A 410 14.85 -20.27 2.34
CA GLU A 410 14.19 -20.50 3.64
C GLU A 410 15.22 -20.62 4.78
N ARG A 411 16.40 -21.19 4.52
CA ARG A 411 17.50 -21.27 5.49
C ARG A 411 18.06 -19.90 5.84
N GLU A 412 18.17 -19.01 4.86
CA GLU A 412 18.81 -17.70 5.02
C GLU A 412 17.84 -16.60 5.50
N PHE A 413 16.55 -16.72 5.20
CA PHE A 413 15.59 -15.63 5.36
C PHE A 413 15.54 -15.02 6.77
N LEU A 414 15.47 -15.87 7.80
CA LEU A 414 15.36 -15.41 9.20
C LEU A 414 16.62 -14.68 9.68
N PHE A 415 17.80 -15.02 9.14
CA PHE A 415 19.03 -14.27 9.41
C PHE A 415 18.96 -12.87 8.80
N GLU A 416 18.58 -12.76 7.53
CA GLU A 416 18.47 -11.48 6.84
C GLU A 416 17.38 -10.58 7.47
N TYR A 417 16.28 -11.17 7.96
CA TYR A 417 15.25 -10.45 8.70
C TYR A 417 15.81 -9.77 9.97
N ILE A 418 16.48 -10.52 10.85
CA ILE A 418 17.07 -9.96 12.09
C ILE A 418 18.18 -8.96 11.78
N LYS A 419 19.01 -9.27 10.78
CA LYS A 419 20.07 -8.40 10.29
C LYS A 419 19.54 -7.04 9.82
N TYR A 420 18.40 -7.03 9.11
CA TYR A 420 17.77 -5.79 8.68
C TYR A 420 17.40 -4.91 9.87
N PHE A 421 16.68 -5.46 10.84
CA PHE A 421 16.25 -4.71 12.02
C PHE A 421 17.42 -4.25 12.90
N ARG A 422 18.48 -5.06 12.98
CA ARG A 422 19.72 -4.68 13.67
C ARG A 422 20.41 -3.50 13.02
N TYR A 423 20.67 -3.56 11.72
CA TYR A 423 21.54 -2.58 11.04
C TYR A 423 20.80 -1.38 10.47
N TYR A 424 19.64 -1.60 9.84
CA TYR A 424 18.83 -0.53 9.26
C TYR A 424 17.77 -0.03 10.24
N GLY A 425 17.16 -0.94 11.01
CA GLY A 425 16.18 -0.57 12.03
C GLY A 425 16.79 0.04 13.30
N GLY A 426 18.09 -0.19 13.53
CA GLY A 426 18.80 0.26 14.72
C GLY A 426 18.26 -0.36 16.01
N LEU A 427 17.66 -1.55 15.93
CA LEU A 427 17.07 -2.22 17.08
C LEU A 427 18.14 -2.89 17.95
N SER A 428 17.98 -2.75 19.25
CA SER A 428 18.78 -3.44 20.27
C SER A 428 17.91 -3.79 21.48
N PRO A 429 18.21 -4.87 22.23
CA PRO A 429 17.48 -5.21 23.45
C PRO A 429 17.41 -4.03 24.42
N ALA A 430 16.20 -3.69 24.83
CA ALA A 430 15.97 -2.55 25.70
C ALA A 430 16.60 -2.78 27.09
N GLY A 431 17.23 -1.75 27.65
CA GLY A 431 17.91 -1.88 28.95
C GLY A 431 19.12 -2.82 28.92
N SER A 432 19.71 -3.03 27.75
CA SER A 432 20.97 -3.75 27.54
C SER A 432 21.91 -2.93 26.66
N LYS A 433 23.22 -3.16 26.78
CA LYS A 433 24.22 -2.70 25.79
C LYS A 433 24.49 -3.75 24.71
N ALA A 434 23.81 -4.90 24.79
CA ALA A 434 23.94 -5.95 23.80
C ALA A 434 23.35 -5.48 22.46
N SER A 435 23.90 -5.99 21.37
CA SER A 435 23.25 -5.97 20.07
C SER A 435 22.33 -7.19 19.92
N LEU A 436 21.37 -7.12 19.01
CA LEU A 436 20.66 -8.32 18.55
C LEU A 436 21.70 -9.32 18.01
N ALA A 437 21.64 -10.58 18.44
CA ALA A 437 22.50 -11.64 17.91
C ALA A 437 21.85 -12.29 16.68
N ASP A 438 22.64 -13.00 15.88
CA ASP A 438 22.08 -13.82 14.81
C ASP A 438 21.23 -14.94 15.44
N PRO A 439 20.04 -15.25 14.87
CA PRO A 439 19.20 -16.29 15.42
C PRO A 439 19.89 -17.65 15.33
N ILE A 440 19.71 -18.50 16.33
CA ILE A 440 20.16 -19.89 16.31
C ILE A 440 19.00 -20.73 15.80
N ILE A 441 19.12 -21.29 14.60
CA ILE A 441 18.03 -21.99 13.94
C ILE A 441 18.34 -23.49 13.86
N THR A 442 17.42 -24.31 14.38
CA THR A 442 17.48 -25.77 14.33
C THR A 442 16.35 -26.27 13.44
N TRP A 443 16.70 -27.04 12.42
CA TRP A 443 15.74 -27.70 11.53
C TRP A 443 15.63 -29.18 11.90
N ASN A 444 14.44 -29.60 12.34
CA ASN A 444 14.15 -30.97 12.71
C ASN A 444 13.31 -31.62 11.60
N THR A 445 13.76 -32.78 11.13
CA THR A 445 12.95 -33.66 10.28
C THR A 445 12.56 -34.87 11.10
N PRO A 446 11.27 -35.09 11.40
CA PRO A 446 10.83 -36.29 12.11
C PRO A 446 11.38 -37.53 11.41
N ALA A 447 11.95 -38.46 12.18
CA ALA A 447 12.37 -39.73 11.62
C ALA A 447 11.15 -40.42 11.01
N SER A 448 11.24 -40.73 9.71
CA SER A 448 10.23 -41.42 8.92
C SER A 448 9.94 -42.82 9.42
#